data_AF-A0A6P7H074-F1
#
_entry.id   AF-A0A6P7H074-F1
#
_cell.length_a   1.000
_cell.length_b   1.000
_cell.length_c   1.000
_cell.angle_alpha   90.00
_cell.angle_beta   90.00
_cell.angle_gamma   90.00
#
_symmetry.space_group_name_H-M   'P 1'
#
loop_
_entity.id
_entity.type
_entity.pdbx_description
1 polymer ?
#
loop_
_entity_poly.entity_id
_entity_poly.type
_entity_poly.pdbx_seq_one_letter_code
_entity_poly.pdbx_strand_id
1 'polypeptide(L)'
;MNSFDTQNAYLQGCMRYKNVIRKKTKALVSKRSQTIEYKLKSQGKDVKVCKIAFLSIHGLQKNRGRVENLVKQLKTGSNTPKSDLRGRHSNHPKNIPILI
;
A
#
# COMPACT_ATOMS: atom_id res chain seq x y z
N MET A 1 9.89 0.32 -19.74
CA MET A 1 10.09 0.06 -18.29
C MET A 1 9.03 0.79 -17.45
N ASN A 2 7.74 0.40 -17.52
CA ASN A 2 6.65 1.06 -16.77
C ASN A 2 5.54 0.04 -16.40
N SER A 3 5.91 -1.14 -15.86
CA SER A 3 4.91 -2.11 -15.40
C SER A 3 4.18 -1.60 -14.16
N PHE A 4 2.89 -1.96 -14.03
CA PHE A 4 2.07 -1.64 -12.87
C PHE A 4 2.70 -2.15 -11.57
N ASP A 5 3.32 -3.33 -11.61
CA ASP A 5 4.00 -3.94 -10.47
C ASP A 5 5.27 -3.16 -10.09
N THR A 6 6.05 -2.69 -11.06
CA THR A 6 7.24 -1.87 -10.82
C THR A 6 6.87 -0.55 -10.14
N GLN A 7 5.78 0.09 -10.60
CA GLN A 7 5.27 1.30 -9.95
C GLN A 7 4.78 1.02 -8.52
N ASN A 8 4.12 -0.12 -8.29
CA ASN A 8 3.68 -0.50 -6.94
C ASN A 8 4.89 -0.70 -6.02
N ALA A 9 5.94 -1.36 -6.51
CA ALA A 9 7.18 -1.56 -5.75
C ALA A 9 7.81 -0.23 -5.36
N TYR A 10 7.85 0.74 -6.28
CA TYR A 10 8.29 2.09 -5.99
C TYR A 10 7.43 2.77 -4.91
N LEU A 11 6.10 2.80 -5.08
CA LEU A 11 5.18 3.44 -4.14
C LEU A 11 5.29 2.82 -2.73
N GLN A 12 5.43 1.50 -2.65
CA GLN A 12 5.59 0.78 -1.40
C GLN A 12 6.95 1.08 -0.74
N GLY A 13 8.01 1.24 -1.52
CA GLY A 13 9.32 1.68 -1.00
C GLY A 13 9.29 3.09 -0.40
N CYS A 14 8.36 3.94 -0.84
CA CYS A 14 8.09 5.25 -0.27
C CYS A 14 7.21 5.21 1.01
N MET A 15 6.72 4.04 1.41
CA MET A 15 5.87 3.86 2.58
C MET A 15 6.60 3.04 3.64
N ARG A 16 6.35 3.36 4.92
CA ARG A 16 6.90 2.57 6.04
C ARG A 16 5.84 2.29 7.08
N TYR A 17 5.67 1.02 7.42
CA TYR A 17 4.89 0.64 8.59
C TYR A 17 5.64 1.00 9.87
N LYS A 18 4.94 1.64 10.79
CA LYS A 18 5.45 2.02 12.10
C LYS A 18 4.54 1.48 13.19
N ASN A 19 5.11 0.66 14.05
CA ASN A 19 4.42 0.22 15.26
C ASN A 19 4.32 1.40 16.24
N VAL A 20 3.10 1.77 16.62
CA VAL A 20 2.85 2.91 17.52
C VAL A 20 2.71 2.38 18.95
N ILE A 21 3.76 2.57 19.76
CA ILE A 21 3.76 2.19 21.17
C ILE A 21 3.16 3.34 22.00
N ARG A 22 2.22 3.03 22.90
CA ARG A 22 1.58 4.01 23.79
C ARG A 22 2.41 4.17 25.08
N LYS A 23 2.62 5.42 25.53
CA LYS A 23 3.34 5.71 26.77
C LYS A 23 2.47 5.71 28.05
N LYS A 24 1.14 5.89 27.96
CA LYS A 24 0.29 6.23 29.14
C LYS A 24 -1.09 5.54 29.22
N THR A 25 -1.39 4.48 28.47
CA THR A 25 -2.74 3.86 28.51
C THR A 25 -2.67 2.35 28.71
N LYS A 26 -3.44 1.81 29.67
CA LYS A 26 -3.54 0.37 30.00
C LYS A 26 -4.39 -0.46 29.02
N ALA A 27 -5.02 0.19 28.03
CA ALA A 27 -5.84 -0.52 27.04
C ALA A 27 -4.93 -1.35 26.11
N LEU A 28 -5.15 -2.67 26.09
CA LEU A 28 -4.42 -3.64 25.24
C LEU A 28 -4.51 -3.30 23.74
N VAL A 29 -5.63 -2.68 23.30
CA VAL A 29 -5.88 -2.35 21.89
C VAL A 29 -5.83 -0.83 21.66
N SER A 30 -5.08 -0.40 20.64
CA SER A 30 -4.90 1.02 20.31
C SER A 30 -6.15 1.64 19.64
N LYS A 31 -6.47 2.89 20.02
CA LYS A 31 -7.54 3.70 19.38
C LYS A 31 -7.01 4.76 18.37
N ARG A 32 -5.69 4.85 18.14
CA ARG A 32 -5.05 5.92 17.31
C ARG A 32 -3.77 5.47 16.61
N SER A 33 -3.33 6.14 15.53
CA SER A 33 -4.08 6.94 14.52
C SER A 33 -3.36 6.97 13.15
N GLN A 34 -2.04 6.76 13.09
CA GLN A 34 -1.33 6.45 11.84
C GLN A 34 -0.29 5.34 12.05
N THR A 35 -0.48 4.23 11.34
CA THR A 35 0.44 3.07 11.29
C THR A 35 1.44 3.16 10.13
N ILE A 36 1.31 4.18 9.27
CA ILE A 36 2.07 4.30 8.03
C ILE A 36 2.66 5.69 7.93
N GLU A 37 3.96 5.77 7.68
CA GLU A 37 4.67 6.99 7.29
C GLU A 37 4.83 7.00 5.76
N TYR A 38 4.47 8.10 5.11
CA TYR A 38 4.73 8.33 3.68
C TYR A 38 5.96 9.22 3.53
N LYS A 39 6.86 8.85 2.62
CA LYS A 39 8.13 9.54 2.39
C LYS A 39 8.34 9.79 0.90
N LEU A 40 9.00 10.89 0.60
CA LEU A 40 9.46 11.24 -0.74
C LEU A 40 10.95 11.47 -0.73
N LYS A 41 11.64 11.06 -1.79
CA LYS A 41 13.04 11.42 -2.00
C LYS A 41 13.10 12.79 -2.65
N SER A 42 13.60 13.78 -1.94
CA SER A 42 13.88 15.12 -2.45
C SER A 42 15.32 15.50 -2.12
N GLN A 43 16.10 15.91 -3.12
CA GLN A 43 17.51 16.30 -2.94
C GLN A 43 18.34 15.27 -2.16
N GLY A 44 18.11 13.97 -2.43
CA GLY A 44 18.80 12.87 -1.74
C GLY A 44 18.33 12.58 -0.31
N LYS A 45 17.35 13.31 0.22
CA LYS A 45 16.80 13.12 1.57
C LYS A 45 15.37 12.58 1.53
N ASP A 46 15.04 11.75 2.51
CA ASP A 46 13.68 11.27 2.76
C ASP A 46 12.87 12.33 3.52
N VAL A 47 11.90 12.96 2.84
CA VAL A 47 10.98 13.94 3.42
C VAL A 47 9.65 13.27 3.75
N LYS A 48 9.17 13.41 4.99
CA LYS A 48 7.86 12.88 5.39
C LYS A 48 6.73 13.76 4.89
N VAL A 49 5.66 13.14 4.37
CA VAL A 49 4.50 13.84 3.84
C VAL A 49 3.19 13.21 4.35
N CYS A 50 2.10 13.98 4.29
CA CYS A 50 0.77 13.44 4.56
C CYS A 50 0.27 12.60 3.37
N LYS A 51 -0.75 11.76 3.60
CA LYS A 51 -1.37 10.93 2.56
C LYS A 51 -1.87 11.76 1.37
N ILE A 52 -2.44 12.94 1.62
CA ILE A 52 -3.00 13.81 0.56
C ILE A 52 -1.89 14.32 -0.36
N ALA A 53 -0.81 14.84 0.20
CA ALA A 53 0.36 15.28 -0.56
C ALA A 53 0.99 14.13 -1.34
N PHE A 54 1.15 12.96 -0.70
CA PHE A 54 1.66 11.75 -1.37
C PHE A 54 0.82 11.38 -2.60
N LEU A 55 -0.51 11.37 -2.46
CA LEU A 55 -1.41 11.09 -3.58
C LEU A 55 -1.29 12.13 -4.69
N SER A 56 -1.24 13.42 -4.34
CA SER A 56 -1.16 14.51 -5.33
C SER A 56 0.14 14.47 -6.12
N ILE A 57 1.27 14.26 -5.44
CA ILE A 57 2.60 14.27 -6.06
C ILE A 57 2.77 13.09 -7.03
N HIS A 58 2.19 11.94 -6.69
CA HIS A 58 2.24 10.76 -7.55
C HIS A 58 1.06 10.64 -8.53
N GLY A 59 0.17 11.64 -8.62
CA GLY A 59 -0.97 11.62 -9.54
C GLY A 59 -2.06 10.59 -9.19
N LEU A 60 -2.13 10.15 -7.93
CA LEU A 60 -3.02 9.09 -7.44
C LEU A 60 -4.31 9.63 -6.79
N GLN A 61 -4.64 10.92 -6.95
CA GLN A 61 -5.86 11.53 -6.41
C GLN A 61 -7.14 10.74 -6.75
N LYS A 62 -7.26 10.22 -7.98
CA LYS A 62 -8.40 9.41 -8.44
C LYS A 62 -8.26 7.91 -8.13
N ASN A 63 -7.12 7.47 -7.59
CA ASN A 63 -6.79 6.06 -7.39
C ASN A 63 -6.32 5.78 -5.95
N ARG A 64 -7.07 6.29 -4.97
CA ARG A 64 -6.76 6.17 -3.54
C ARG A 64 -6.72 4.72 -3.05
N GLY A 65 -7.59 3.87 -3.62
CA GLY A 65 -7.67 2.45 -3.29
C GLY A 65 -6.37 1.68 -3.55
N ARG A 66 -5.59 2.09 -4.57
CA ARG A 66 -4.26 1.52 -4.85
C ARG A 66 -3.32 1.68 -3.64
N VAL A 67 -3.23 2.89 -3.10
CA VAL A 67 -2.39 3.18 -1.91
C VAL A 67 -2.91 2.42 -0.68
N GLU A 68 -4.22 2.34 -0.51
CA GLU A 68 -4.81 1.62 0.62
C GLU A 68 -4.56 0.12 0.58
N ASN A 69 -4.54 -0.49 -0.61
CA ASN A 69 -4.19 -1.89 -0.78
C ASN A 69 -2.71 -2.14 -0.45
N LEU A 70 -1.80 -1.27 -0.89
CA LEU A 70 -0.38 -1.37 -0.52
C LEU A 70 -0.18 -1.24 1.00
N VAL A 71 -0.91 -0.31 1.63
CA VAL A 71 -0.91 -0.17 3.11
C VAL A 71 -1.39 -1.43 3.80
N LYS A 72 -2.45 -2.09 3.31
CA LYS A 72 -2.91 -3.36 3.86
C LYS A 72 -1.83 -4.44 3.76
N GLN A 73 -1.14 -4.54 2.63
CA GLN A 73 -0.06 -5.51 2.42
C GLN A 73 1.14 -5.25 3.34
N LEU A 74 1.51 -3.99 3.54
CA LEU A 74 2.56 -3.59 4.50
C LEU A 74 2.19 -3.97 5.94
N LYS A 75 0.92 -3.81 6.33
CA LYS A 75 0.44 -4.21 7.67
C LYS A 75 0.52 -5.71 7.89
N THR A 76 0.37 -6.52 6.83
CA THR A 76 0.55 -7.99 6.91
C THR A 76 2.01 -8.43 6.91
N GLY A 77 2.97 -7.49 6.89
CA GLY A 77 4.41 -7.78 6.88
C GLY A 77 5.01 -8.01 5.48
N SER A 78 4.24 -7.77 4.41
CA SER A 78 4.76 -7.86 3.05
C SER A 78 5.58 -6.61 2.73
N ASN A 79 6.88 -6.76 2.53
CA ASN A 79 7.77 -5.66 2.15
C ASN A 79 7.79 -5.40 0.64
N THR A 80 7.30 -6.35 -0.15
CA THR A 80 7.09 -6.23 -1.59
C THR A 80 5.60 -6.20 -1.90
N PRO A 81 5.18 -5.52 -2.99
CA PRO A 81 3.79 -5.57 -3.41
C PRO A 81 3.49 -6.92 -4.01
N LYS A 82 2.28 -7.41 -3.76
CA LYS A 82 1.76 -8.56 -4.51
C LYS A 82 1.57 -8.16 -5.97
N SER A 83 1.83 -9.11 -6.87
CA SER A 83 1.55 -8.97 -8.30
C SER A 83 0.08 -8.63 -8.54
N ASP A 84 -0.20 -7.89 -9.61
CA ASP A 84 -1.57 -7.65 -10.04
C ASP A 84 -2.30 -8.95 -10.41
N LEU A 85 -3.46 -9.19 -9.78
CA LEU A 85 -4.32 -10.35 -10.00
C LEU A 85 -5.65 -10.00 -10.67
N ARG A 86 -5.83 -8.76 -11.11
CA ARG A 86 -7.01 -8.36 -11.89
C ARG A 86 -7.12 -9.22 -13.16
N GLY A 87 -8.35 -9.64 -13.48
CA GLY A 87 -8.61 -10.52 -14.63
C GLY A 87 -8.14 -11.96 -14.46
N ARG A 88 -7.54 -12.35 -13.31
CA ARG A 88 -7.05 -13.71 -13.02
C ARG A 88 -7.96 -14.47 -12.07
N HIS A 89 -9.28 -14.29 -12.18
CA HIS A 89 -10.23 -14.95 -11.29
C HIS A 89 -10.51 -16.38 -11.79
N SER A 90 -10.60 -17.35 -10.87
CA SER A 90 -10.92 -18.75 -11.20
C SER A 90 -12.29 -18.90 -11.87
N ASN A 91 -13.22 -18.01 -11.52
CA ASN A 91 -14.58 -17.98 -12.08
C ASN A 91 -14.65 -17.28 -13.45
N HIS A 92 -13.50 -17.06 -14.11
CA HIS A 92 -13.50 -16.59 -15.48
C HIS A 92 -14.08 -17.70 -16.37
N PRO A 93 -15.06 -17.41 -17.26
CA PRO A 93 -15.81 -18.44 -17.98
C PRO A 93 -14.92 -19.41 -18.79
N LYS A 94 -13.72 -18.99 -19.19
CA LYS A 94 -12.73 -19.85 -19.87
C LYS A 94 -12.05 -20.89 -18.98
N ASN A 95 -12.14 -20.75 -17.65
CA ASN A 95 -11.48 -21.61 -16.66
C ASN A 95 -12.46 -22.52 -15.90
N ILE A 96 -13.77 -22.42 -16.18
CA ILE A 96 -14.77 -23.31 -15.60
C ILE A 96 -14.76 -24.57 -16.48
N PRO A 97 -14.30 -25.75 -15.97
CA PRO A 97 -14.44 -26.97 -16.72
C PRO A 97 -15.93 -27.20 -16.94
N ILE A 98 -16.35 -27.25 -18.20
CA ILE A 98 -17.71 -27.66 -18.57
C ILE A 98 -17.79 -29.12 -18.14
N LEU A 99 -18.47 -29.38 -17.02
CA LEU A 99 -18.89 -30.73 -16.65
C LEU A 99 -19.97 -31.13 -17.67
N ILE A 100 -19.57 -31.94 -18.65
CA ILE A 100 -20.44 -32.72 -19.53
C ILE A 100 -20.74 -34.04 -18.82
#